data_AF-A0A971MWV5-F1
#
_entry.id   AF-A0A971MWV5-F1
#
_cell.length_a   1.000
_cell.length_b   1.000
_cell.length_c   1.000
_cell.angle_alpha   90.00
_cell.angle_beta   90.00
_cell.angle_gamma   90.00
#
_symmetry.space_group_name_H-M   'P 1'
#
loop_
_entity.id
_entity.type
_entity.pdbx_description
1 polymer ?
#
loop_
_entity_poly.entity_id
_entity_poly.type
_entity_poly.pdbx_seq_one_letter_code
_entity_poly.pdbx_strand_id
1 'polypeptide(L)'
;MSYKQLASDIIENIGGKSNVKSVVQCATRLRFTLNDPSKANTDKISNLNGVLKVVDGGGQYQIVIGPDVPQVYQEVIALAGLEAGDSNIGLESEEDKRSKLSKVLEGIASIFQPIIPAITGAGLLKAVMALCSIFGWLKSGSQTYIILNAIADAAFYFLPLILAASCAKKFKCNQGTAMALGGVLVYPQLTTLMTSVT
;
A
#
# COMPACT_ATOMS: atom_id res chain seq x y z
N MET A 1 -22.28 15.17 10.06
CA MET A 1 -21.08 16.04 10.01
C MET A 1 -20.37 15.77 8.70
N SER A 2 -19.89 16.79 7.98
CA SER A 2 -19.11 16.56 6.75
C SER A 2 -17.71 16.04 7.08
N TYR A 3 -17.12 15.19 6.24
CA TYR A 3 -15.74 14.72 6.41
C TYR A 3 -14.75 15.88 6.48
N LYS A 4 -15.00 16.96 5.73
CA LYS A 4 -14.19 18.18 5.75
C LYS A 4 -14.26 18.91 7.09
N GLN A 5 -15.44 18.95 7.71
CA GLN A 5 -15.61 19.54 9.04
C GLN A 5 -14.89 18.70 10.09
N LEU A 6 -15.07 17.39 10.06
CA LEU A 6 -14.38 16.48 10.98
C LEU A 6 -12.85 16.60 10.85
N ALA A 7 -12.33 16.65 9.62
CA ALA A 7 -10.90 16.84 9.38
C ALA A 7 -10.39 18.20 9.89
N SER A 8 -11.14 19.28 9.69
CA SER A 8 -10.81 20.61 10.18
C SER A 8 -10.75 20.65 11.71
N ASP A 9 -11.78 20.09 12.36
CA ASP A 9 -11.88 20.06 13.81
C ASP A 9 -10.77 19.21 14.43
N ILE A 10 -10.42 18.08 13.79
CA ILE A 10 -9.26 17.27 14.21
C ILE A 10 -7.97 18.10 14.15
N ILE A 11 -7.68 18.77 13.02
CA ILE A 11 -6.45 19.56 12.85
C ILE A 11 -6.37 20.70 13.87
N GLU A 12 -7.48 21.38 14.14
CA GLU A 12 -7.50 22.46 15.13
C GLU A 12 -7.21 21.93 16.54
N ASN A 13 -7.85 20.82 16.91
CA ASN A 13 -7.74 20.28 18.27
C ASN A 13 -6.45 19.49 18.52
N ILE A 14 -5.72 19.03 17.49
CA ILE A 14 -4.37 18.45 17.66
C ILE A 14 -3.26 19.50 17.79
N GLY A 15 -3.60 20.80 17.88
CA GLY A 15 -2.63 21.90 18.00
C GLY A 15 -2.28 22.59 16.68
N GLY A 16 -3.11 22.38 15.64
CA GLY A 16 -2.96 22.99 14.32
C GLY A 16 -2.01 22.25 13.39
N LYS A 17 -1.97 22.69 12.13
CA LYS A 17 -1.12 22.12 11.07
C LYS A 17 0.37 22.07 11.42
N SER A 18 0.87 23.05 12.18
CA SER A 18 2.27 23.13 12.60
C SER A 18 2.65 22.06 13.63
N ASN A 19 1.66 21.45 14.29
CA ASN A 19 1.91 20.37 15.24
C ASN A 19 1.89 18.98 14.59
N VAL A 20 1.53 18.88 13.30
CA VAL A 20 1.50 17.62 12.56
C VAL A 20 2.85 17.38 11.91
N LYS A 21 3.60 16.40 12.39
CA LYS A 21 4.82 15.93 11.74
C LYS A 21 4.49 15.01 10.56
N SER A 22 3.59 14.07 10.77
CA SER A 22 3.11 13.15 9.73
C SER A 22 1.74 12.59 10.06
N VAL A 23 1.03 12.12 9.04
CA VAL A 23 -0.24 11.42 9.19
C VAL A 23 -0.30 10.22 8.25
N VAL A 24 -0.63 9.07 8.81
CA VAL A 24 -0.88 7.82 8.07
C VAL A 24 -2.25 7.27 8.40
N GLN A 25 -2.81 6.49 7.49
CA GLN A 25 -4.10 5.84 7.68
C GLN A 25 -3.98 4.31 7.64
N CYS A 26 -4.84 3.64 8.40
CA CYS A 26 -5.17 2.22 8.22
C CYS A 26 -6.65 2.11 7.82
N ALA A 27 -7.22 0.91 7.80
CA ALA A 27 -8.62 0.70 7.47
C ALA A 27 -9.61 1.44 8.39
N THR A 28 -9.25 1.65 9.67
CA THR A 28 -10.17 2.20 10.68
C THR A 28 -9.59 3.32 11.54
N ARG A 29 -8.32 3.69 11.33
CA ARG A 29 -7.62 4.68 12.18
C ARG A 29 -6.79 5.66 11.37
N LEU A 30 -6.79 6.91 11.81
CA LEU A 30 -5.78 7.91 11.49
C LEU A 30 -4.70 7.87 12.58
N ARG A 31 -3.43 7.88 12.18
CA ARG A 31 -2.30 7.93 13.12
C ARG A 31 -1.47 9.15 12.80
N PHE A 32 -1.41 10.06 13.76
CA PHE A 32 -0.63 11.28 13.70
C PHE A 32 0.67 11.07 14.45
N THR A 33 1.77 11.51 13.86
CA THR A 33 2.99 11.83 14.60
C THR A 33 2.93 13.32 14.86
N LEU A 34 2.88 13.70 16.13
CA LEU A 34 2.80 15.10 16.54
C LEU A 34 4.20 15.61 16.93
N ASN A 35 4.47 16.89 16.66
CA ASN A 35 5.69 17.55 17.12
C ASN A 35 5.67 17.70 18.65
N ASP A 36 4.50 18.00 19.21
CA ASP A 36 4.26 18.12 20.64
C ASP A 36 2.88 17.52 21.00
N PRO A 37 2.84 16.30 21.55
CA PRO A 37 1.60 15.65 21.96
C PRO A 37 0.79 16.43 23.00
N SER A 38 1.45 17.26 23.83
CA SER A 38 0.77 18.01 24.90
C SER A 38 -0.20 19.09 24.38
N LYS A 39 -0.05 19.50 23.12
CA LYS A 39 -0.95 20.46 22.46
C LYS A 39 -2.24 19.82 21.93
N ALA A 40 -2.34 18.49 21.95
CA ALA A 40 -3.53 17.79 21.49
C ALA A 40 -4.60 17.76 22.59
N ASN A 41 -5.80 18.25 22.25
CA ASN A 41 -6.94 18.21 23.14
C ASN A 41 -7.71 16.89 22.98
N THR A 42 -7.22 15.85 23.64
CA THR A 42 -7.77 14.48 23.57
C THR A 42 -9.23 14.37 23.96
N ASP A 43 -9.66 15.13 24.97
CA ASP A 43 -11.05 15.12 25.43
C ASP A 43 -11.99 15.71 24.38
N LYS A 44 -11.60 16.82 23.74
CA LYS A 44 -12.40 17.40 22.64
C LYS A 44 -12.45 16.47 21.43
N ILE A 45 -11.32 15.90 21.03
CA ILE A 45 -11.24 15.02 19.86
C ILE A 45 -12.08 13.75 20.07
N SER A 46 -12.04 13.16 21.27
CA SER A 46 -12.82 11.97 21.61
C SER A 46 -14.33 12.20 21.60
N ASN A 47 -14.77 13.45 21.74
CA ASN A 47 -16.18 13.85 21.72
C ASN A 47 -16.67 14.35 20.34
N LEU A 48 -15.80 14.38 19.32
CA LEU A 48 -16.22 14.76 17.97
C LEU A 48 -17.14 13.70 17.37
N ASN A 49 -18.20 14.14 16.69
CA ASN A 49 -19.11 13.25 15.99
C ASN A 49 -18.38 12.51 14.86
N GLY A 50 -18.27 11.19 14.98
CA GLY A 50 -17.52 10.33 14.05
C GLY A 50 -16.19 9.82 14.61
N VAL A 51 -15.74 10.30 15.77
CA VAL A 51 -14.61 9.70 16.49
C VAL A 51 -15.13 8.67 17.48
N LEU A 52 -14.67 7.43 17.34
CA LEU A 52 -15.02 6.32 18.23
C LEU A 52 -14.09 6.27 19.45
N LYS A 53 -12.82 6.58 19.25
CA LYS A 53 -11.80 6.53 20.31
C LYS A 53 -10.56 7.30 19.91
N VAL A 54 -9.89 7.91 20.89
CA VAL A 54 -8.51 8.37 20.75
C VAL A 54 -7.59 7.48 21.58
N VAL A 55 -6.44 7.14 21.02
CA VAL A 55 -5.38 6.38 21.69
C VAL A 55 -4.07 7.13 21.54
N ASP A 56 -3.55 7.64 22.64
CA ASP A 56 -2.23 8.24 22.71
C ASP A 56 -1.26 7.24 23.35
N GLY A 57 -0.35 6.68 22.55
CA GLY A 57 0.56 5.65 23.02
C GLY A 57 1.47 5.07 21.93
N GLY A 58 2.68 4.68 22.34
CA GLY A 58 3.66 4.11 21.41
C GLY A 58 4.26 5.12 20.43
N GLY A 59 4.36 6.39 20.82
CA GLY A 59 4.92 7.47 19.99
C GLY A 59 4.02 7.98 18.87
N GLN A 60 2.74 7.55 18.84
CA GLN A 60 1.76 8.00 17.85
C GLN A 60 0.43 8.37 18.53
N TYR A 61 -0.18 9.43 18.01
CA TYR A 61 -1.51 9.90 18.40
C TYR A 61 -2.56 9.36 17.44
N GLN A 62 -3.40 8.42 17.88
CA GLN A 62 -4.32 7.69 17.01
C GLN A 62 -5.77 8.08 17.22
N ILE A 63 -6.48 8.36 16.14
CA ILE A 63 -7.90 8.66 16.13
C ILE A 63 -8.62 7.55 15.38
N VAL A 64 -9.52 6.85 16.07
CA VAL A 64 -10.34 5.76 15.52
C VAL A 64 -11.65 6.37 15.03
N ILE A 65 -11.93 6.28 13.73
CA ILE A 65 -13.14 6.83 13.11
C ILE A 65 -14.02 5.69 12.56
N GLY A 66 -13.41 4.58 12.12
CA GLY A 66 -14.12 3.45 11.52
C GLY A 66 -13.97 3.43 9.99
N PRO A 67 -14.95 2.91 9.23
CA PRO A 67 -14.83 2.68 7.79
C PRO A 67 -14.66 3.95 6.95
N ASP A 68 -14.99 5.12 7.50
CA ASP A 68 -14.92 6.41 6.82
C ASP A 68 -13.54 7.08 6.85
N VAL A 69 -12.52 6.40 7.42
CA VAL A 69 -11.14 6.92 7.50
C VAL A 69 -10.58 7.36 6.15
N PRO A 70 -10.73 6.61 5.04
CA PRO A 70 -10.19 7.03 3.74
C PRO A 70 -10.68 8.41 3.29
N GLN A 71 -11.95 8.73 3.55
CA GLN A 71 -12.57 10.00 3.18
C GLN A 71 -12.07 11.13 4.07
N VAL A 72 -11.98 10.90 5.39
CA VAL A 72 -11.47 11.92 6.33
C VAL A 72 -10.00 12.19 6.11
N TYR A 73 -9.20 11.17 5.79
CA TYR A 73 -7.76 11.34 5.51
C TYR A 73 -7.49 12.27 4.33
N GLN A 74 -8.27 12.15 3.24
CA GLN A 74 -8.11 13.03 2.08
C GLN A 74 -8.35 14.49 2.45
N GLU A 75 -9.36 14.76 3.27
CA GLU A 75 -9.65 16.12 3.75
C GLU A 75 -8.56 16.61 4.72
N VAL A 76 -8.04 15.75 5.60
CA VAL A 76 -6.94 16.10 6.53
C VAL A 76 -5.69 16.49 5.76
N ILE A 77 -5.31 15.73 4.74
CA ILE A 77 -4.18 16.05 3.87
C ILE A 77 -4.40 17.39 3.17
N ALA A 78 -5.57 17.58 2.56
CA ALA A 78 -5.89 18.80 1.83
C ALA A 78 -5.85 20.05 2.73
N LEU A 79 -6.32 19.94 3.98
CA LEU A 79 -6.34 21.03 4.94
C LEU A 79 -4.98 21.28 5.61
N ALA A 80 -4.18 20.23 5.84
CA ALA A 80 -2.85 20.35 6.42
C ALA A 80 -1.82 20.97 5.45
N GLY A 81 -2.16 21.09 4.16
CA GLY A 81 -1.23 21.56 3.12
C GLY A 81 -0.09 20.57 2.88
N LEU A 82 -0.26 19.32 3.33
CA LEU A 82 0.60 18.21 2.98
C LEU A 82 0.15 17.79 1.59
N GLU A 83 1.02 17.84 0.57
CA GLU A 83 0.62 17.53 -0.81
C GLU A 83 -0.12 16.19 -0.86
N ALA A 84 -1.34 16.22 -1.42
CA ALA A 84 -2.17 15.05 -1.66
C ALA A 84 -1.54 14.18 -2.74
N GLY A 85 -0.51 13.43 -2.35
CA GLY A 85 0.38 12.81 -3.31
C GLY A 85 1.30 11.74 -2.75
N ASP A 86 0.93 11.04 -1.68
CA ASP A 86 1.37 9.66 -1.45
C ASP A 86 0.67 9.15 -0.20
N SER A 87 -0.01 8.02 -0.30
CA SER A 87 -0.71 7.35 0.81
C SER A 87 0.22 6.78 1.89
N ASN A 88 1.41 7.36 2.07
CA ASN A 88 2.40 7.08 3.11
C ASN A 88 3.38 8.26 3.21
N ILE A 89 3.00 9.37 3.85
CA ILE A 89 4.02 10.33 4.33
C ILE A 89 4.47 9.87 5.71
N GLY A 90 5.29 8.82 5.74
CA GLY A 90 6.09 8.45 6.89
C GLY A 90 7.43 9.19 6.80
N LEU A 91 7.48 10.45 7.25
CA LEU A 91 8.75 11.16 7.41
C LEU A 91 9.18 11.15 8.87
N GLU A 92 10.20 10.34 9.11
CA GLU A 92 11.25 10.38 10.13
C GLU A 92 10.98 9.82 11.54
N SER A 93 11.61 8.67 11.79
CA SER A 93 12.46 8.47 12.96
C SER A 93 13.87 8.02 12.51
N GLU A 94 14.85 8.89 12.80
CA GLU A 94 16.31 8.70 12.94
C GLU A 94 17.23 8.46 11.71
N GLU A 95 18.07 9.49 11.49
CA GLU A 95 19.41 9.53 10.87
C GLU A 95 19.57 9.43 9.34
N ASP A 96 19.33 10.58 8.69
CA ASP A 96 20.08 11.35 7.65
C ASP A 96 21.10 10.71 6.66
N LYS A 97 21.43 9.42 6.75
CA LYS A 97 22.02 8.64 5.63
C LYS A 97 21.14 7.46 5.22
N ARG A 98 20.31 6.98 6.15
CA ARG A 98 19.21 6.07 5.85
C ARG A 98 18.11 6.75 5.05
N SER A 99 17.97 8.08 5.06
CA SER A 99 16.87 8.79 4.36
C SER A 99 16.82 8.55 2.85
N LYS A 100 17.95 8.59 2.12
CA LYS A 100 17.95 8.35 0.66
C LYS A 100 17.76 6.87 0.32
N LEU A 101 18.44 5.98 1.03
CA LEU A 101 18.28 4.52 0.84
C LEU A 101 16.86 4.07 1.21
N SER A 102 16.29 4.59 2.30
CA SER A 102 14.92 4.31 2.72
C SER A 102 13.92 4.82 1.70
N LYS A 103 14.12 6.02 1.13
CA LYS A 103 13.28 6.53 0.03
C LYS A 103 13.34 5.66 -1.23
N VAL A 104 14.52 5.09 -1.54
CA VAL A 104 14.67 4.14 -2.67
C VAL A 104 13.97 2.82 -2.34
N LEU A 105 14.17 2.28 -1.14
CA LEU A 105 13.53 1.05 -0.68
C LEU A 105 12.00 1.21 -0.58
N GLU A 106 11.50 2.35 -0.13
CA GLU A 106 10.09 2.73 -0.14
C GLU A 106 9.57 2.86 -1.57
N GLY A 107 10.38 3.43 -2.48
CA GLY A 107 10.09 3.45 -3.90
C GLY A 107 9.88 2.05 -4.47
N ILE A 108 10.82 1.14 -4.22
CA ILE A 108 10.72 -0.27 -4.62
C ILE A 108 9.49 -0.93 -3.97
N ALA A 109 9.32 -0.79 -2.66
CA ALA A 109 8.18 -1.36 -1.94
C ALA A 109 6.84 -0.88 -2.49
N SER A 110 6.73 0.41 -2.82
CA SER A 110 5.50 1.01 -3.39
C SER A 110 5.15 0.45 -4.77
N ILE A 111 6.14 0.05 -5.57
CA ILE A 111 5.93 -0.59 -6.87
C ILE A 111 5.36 -2.01 -6.70
N PHE A 112 5.78 -2.73 -5.65
CA PHE A 112 5.33 -4.09 -5.39
C PHE A 112 3.99 -4.18 -4.64
N GLN A 113 3.62 -3.16 -3.85
CA GLN A 113 2.39 -3.14 -3.06
C GLN A 113 1.12 -3.57 -3.82
N PRO A 114 0.85 -3.08 -5.05
CA PRO A 114 -0.33 -3.51 -5.81
C PRO A 114 -0.33 -4.99 -6.21
N ILE A 115 0.85 -5.63 -6.23
CA ILE A 115 1.08 -6.98 -6.74
C ILE A 115 1.01 -8.03 -5.62
N ILE A 116 1.24 -7.61 -4.37
CA ILE A 116 1.24 -8.50 -3.19
C ILE A 116 0.00 -9.40 -3.12
N PRO A 117 -1.24 -8.91 -3.31
CA PRO A 117 -2.43 -9.77 -3.25
C PRO A 117 -2.42 -10.88 -4.30
N ALA A 118 -1.98 -10.57 -5.53
CA ALA A 118 -1.93 -11.53 -6.63
C ALA A 118 -0.89 -12.62 -6.40
N ILE A 119 0.33 -12.24 -5.99
CA ILE A 119 1.41 -13.20 -5.67
C ILE A 119 1.04 -14.06 -4.47
N THR A 120 0.40 -13.48 -3.45
CA THR A 120 -0.05 -14.21 -2.26
C THR A 120 -1.11 -15.24 -2.64
N GLY A 121 -2.12 -14.85 -3.42
CA GLY A 121 -3.16 -15.75 -3.90
C GLY A 121 -2.59 -16.89 -4.76
N ALA A 122 -1.65 -16.57 -5.65
CA ALA A 122 -0.96 -17.55 -6.48
C ALA A 122 -0.16 -18.57 -5.64
N GLY A 123 0.59 -18.10 -4.63
CA GLY A 123 1.35 -18.97 -3.73
C GLY A 123 0.45 -19.90 -2.90
N LEU A 124 -0.63 -19.35 -2.33
CA LEU A 124 -1.62 -20.14 -1.58
C LEU A 124 -2.31 -21.19 -2.46
N LEU A 125 -2.69 -20.82 -3.69
CA LEU A 125 -3.30 -21.75 -4.63
C LEU A 125 -2.35 -22.90 -4.96
N LYS A 126 -1.07 -22.61 -5.24
CA LYS A 126 -0.07 -23.67 -5.47
C LYS A 126 0.12 -24.57 -4.26
N ALA A 127 0.11 -24.02 -3.05
CA ALA A 127 0.22 -24.81 -1.82
C ALA A 127 -0.96 -25.78 -1.67
N VAL A 128 -2.19 -25.29 -1.91
CA VAL A 128 -3.39 -26.14 -1.89
C VAL A 128 -3.34 -27.21 -2.99
N MET A 129 -2.94 -26.83 -4.21
CA MET A 129 -2.79 -27.78 -5.31
C MET A 129 -1.76 -28.87 -4.99
N ALA A 130 -0.62 -28.52 -4.39
CA ALA A 130 0.39 -29.47 -3.97
C ALA A 130 -0.16 -30.48 -2.94
N LEU A 131 -0.93 -30.00 -1.96
CA LEU A 131 -1.60 -30.87 -0.98
C LEU A 131 -2.63 -31.79 -1.67
N CYS A 132 -3.49 -31.25 -2.53
CA CYS A 132 -4.47 -32.04 -3.28
C CYS A 132 -3.81 -33.10 -4.17
N SER A 133 -2.63 -32.82 -4.72
CA SER A 133 -1.85 -33.79 -5.48
C SER A 133 -1.29 -34.90 -4.59
N ILE A 134 -0.82 -34.59 -3.37
CA ILE A 134 -0.33 -35.58 -2.40
C ILE A 134 -1.45 -36.52 -1.96
N PHE A 135 -2.66 -36.00 -1.69
CA PHE A 135 -3.82 -36.82 -1.32
C PHE A 135 -4.44 -37.59 -2.50
N GLY A 136 -3.90 -37.44 -3.71
CA GLY A 136 -4.40 -38.09 -4.92
C GLY A 136 -5.72 -37.51 -5.46
N TRP A 137 -6.22 -36.40 -4.89
CA TRP A 137 -7.42 -35.70 -5.36
C TRP A 137 -7.18 -34.97 -6.68
N LEU A 138 -5.93 -34.58 -6.95
CA LEU A 138 -5.56 -33.87 -8.16
C LEU A 138 -4.43 -34.61 -8.87
N LYS A 139 -4.71 -35.18 -10.04
CA LYS A 139 -3.69 -35.87 -10.83
C LYS A 139 -2.82 -34.85 -11.57
N SER A 140 -1.50 -34.94 -11.37
CA SER A 140 -0.51 -34.18 -12.13
C SER A 140 -0.73 -34.42 -13.63
N GLY A 141 -0.91 -33.35 -14.40
CA GLY A 141 -1.18 -33.40 -15.84
C GLY A 141 -2.66 -33.52 -16.24
N SER A 142 -3.60 -33.57 -15.29
CA SER A 142 -5.03 -33.40 -15.61
C SER A 142 -5.30 -31.99 -16.16
N GLN A 143 -6.35 -31.84 -16.99
CA GLN A 143 -6.76 -30.53 -17.50
C GLN A 143 -7.04 -29.54 -16.37
N THR A 144 -7.70 -29.99 -15.30
CA THR A 144 -7.95 -29.19 -14.09
C THR A 144 -6.65 -28.72 -13.44
N TYR A 145 -5.64 -29.59 -13.32
CA TYR A 145 -4.33 -29.21 -12.80
C TYR A 145 -3.67 -28.14 -13.67
N ILE A 146 -3.70 -28.31 -15.00
CA ILE A 146 -3.09 -27.35 -15.94
C ILE A 146 -3.77 -25.98 -15.84
N ILE A 147 -5.10 -25.92 -15.79
CA ILE A 147 -5.85 -24.66 -15.67
C ILE A 147 -5.54 -23.96 -14.35
N LEU A 148 -5.60 -24.69 -13.22
CA LEU A 148 -5.31 -24.12 -11.91
C LEU A 148 -3.85 -23.66 -11.80
N ASN A 149 -2.91 -24.42 -12.39
CA ASN A 149 -1.51 -24.04 -12.41
C ASN A 149 -1.29 -22.79 -13.26
N ALA A 150 -1.94 -22.68 -14.42
CA ALA A 150 -1.89 -21.48 -15.25
C ALA A 150 -2.44 -20.24 -14.53
N ILE A 151 -3.52 -20.38 -13.76
CA ILE A 151 -4.06 -19.28 -12.93
C ILE A 151 -3.04 -18.85 -11.87
N ALA A 152 -2.39 -19.81 -11.21
CA ALA A 152 -1.38 -19.50 -10.21
C ALA A 152 -0.11 -18.91 -10.83
N ASP A 153 0.34 -19.43 -11.97
CA ASP A 153 1.54 -18.97 -12.66
C ASP A 153 1.37 -17.60 -13.29
N ALA A 154 0.16 -17.23 -13.72
CA ALA A 154 -0.09 -15.96 -14.42
C ALA A 154 0.46 -14.74 -13.66
N ALA A 155 0.29 -14.70 -12.34
CA ALA A 155 0.78 -13.58 -11.51
C ALA A 155 2.30 -13.44 -11.54
N PHE A 156 3.03 -14.56 -11.62
CA PHE A 156 4.49 -14.60 -11.69
C PHE A 156 5.00 -14.43 -13.12
N TYR A 157 4.33 -15.07 -14.09
CA TYR A 157 4.70 -15.04 -15.50
C TYR A 157 4.58 -13.63 -16.07
N PHE A 158 3.49 -12.93 -15.77
CA PHE A 158 3.26 -11.55 -16.20
C PHE A 158 3.81 -10.50 -15.22
N LEU A 159 4.62 -10.92 -14.25
CA LEU A 159 5.22 -10.02 -13.26
C LEU A 159 5.95 -8.82 -13.91
N PRO A 160 6.74 -9.00 -15.00
CA PRO A 160 7.40 -7.86 -15.65
C PRO A 160 6.42 -6.81 -16.18
N LEU A 161 5.27 -7.24 -16.70
CA LEU A 161 4.25 -6.37 -17.26
C LEU A 161 3.48 -5.61 -16.15
N ILE A 162 3.14 -6.31 -15.07
CA ILE A 162 2.44 -5.74 -13.91
C ILE A 162 3.35 -4.76 -13.17
N LEU A 163 4.64 -5.09 -13.01
CA LEU A 163 5.64 -4.18 -12.44
C LEU A 163 5.81 -2.94 -13.30
N ALA A 164 5.89 -3.08 -14.63
CA ALA A 164 6.00 -1.94 -15.52
C ALA A 164 4.81 -0.96 -15.39
N ALA A 165 3.58 -1.48 -15.24
CA ALA A 165 2.41 -0.66 -14.97
C ALA A 165 2.49 0.06 -13.62
N SER A 166 3.00 -0.61 -12.58
CA SER A 166 3.16 -0.03 -11.24
C SER A 166 4.27 1.03 -11.19
N CYS A 167 5.38 0.79 -11.88
CA CYS A 167 6.45 1.77 -12.11
C CYS A 167 5.90 3.01 -12.83
N ALA A 168 5.10 2.85 -13.88
CA ALA A 168 4.54 3.97 -14.62
C ALA A 168 3.69 4.89 -13.73
N LYS A 169 2.90 4.30 -12.82
CA LYS A 169 2.13 5.06 -11.83
C LYS A 169 3.03 5.78 -10.83
N LYS A 170 4.10 5.14 -10.34
CA LYS A 170 5.01 5.75 -9.36
C LYS A 170 5.84 6.89 -9.96
N PHE A 171 6.34 6.70 -11.19
CA PHE A 171 7.17 7.69 -11.89
C PHE A 171 6.38 8.66 -12.77
N LYS A 172 5.04 8.58 -12.76
CA LYS A 172 4.12 9.44 -13.53
C LYS A 172 4.41 9.46 -15.04
N CYS A 173 4.82 8.34 -15.60
CA CYS A 173 5.10 8.18 -17.03
C CYS A 173 3.98 7.41 -17.76
N ASN A 174 4.04 7.39 -19.09
CA ASN A 174 3.00 6.77 -19.91
C ASN A 174 2.91 5.25 -19.65
N GLN A 175 1.77 4.81 -19.12
CA GLN A 175 1.55 3.41 -18.74
C GLN A 175 1.59 2.45 -19.94
N GLY A 176 1.07 2.87 -21.11
CA GLY A 176 1.08 2.05 -22.31
C GLY A 176 2.51 1.75 -22.79
N THR A 177 3.36 2.77 -22.86
CA THR A 177 4.76 2.62 -23.25
C THR A 177 5.54 1.78 -22.25
N ALA A 178 5.32 1.99 -20.94
CA ALA A 178 5.97 1.21 -19.90
C ALA A 178 5.58 -0.27 -19.97
N MET A 179 4.29 -0.58 -20.12
CA MET A 179 3.81 -1.95 -20.28
C MET A 179 4.35 -2.61 -21.55
N ALA A 180 4.48 -1.87 -22.66
CA ALA A 180 5.11 -2.38 -23.88
C ALA A 180 6.57 -2.78 -23.64
N LEU A 181 7.34 -1.96 -22.91
CA LEU A 181 8.71 -2.27 -22.51
C LEU A 181 8.79 -3.51 -21.61
N GLY A 182 7.90 -3.62 -20.61
CA GLY A 182 7.80 -4.82 -19.77
C GLY A 182 7.39 -6.06 -20.56
N GLY A 183 6.57 -5.89 -21.60
CA GLY A 183 6.12 -6.93 -22.52
C GLY A 183 7.26 -7.58 -23.32
N VAL A 184 8.34 -6.84 -23.59
CA VAL A 184 9.52 -7.39 -24.27
C VAL A 184 10.11 -8.55 -23.48
N LEU A 185 10.12 -8.48 -22.15
CA LEU A 185 10.70 -9.52 -21.28
C LEU A 185 9.92 -10.83 -21.29
N VAL A 186 8.62 -10.77 -21.61
CA VAL A 186 7.73 -11.94 -21.73
C VAL A 186 7.45 -12.30 -23.18
N TYR A 187 8.16 -11.68 -24.13
CA TYR A 187 7.99 -11.95 -25.55
C TYR A 187 8.47 -13.38 -25.87
N PRO A 188 7.66 -14.23 -26.54
CA PRO A 188 7.94 -15.66 -26.70
C PRO A 188 9.31 -15.99 -27.30
N GLN A 189 9.76 -15.23 -28.31
CA GLN A 189 11.08 -15.42 -28.90
C GLN A 189 12.19 -15.09 -27.90
N LEU A 190 12.02 -14.05 -27.08
CA LEU A 190 13.03 -13.67 -26.08
C LEU A 190 13.09 -14.68 -24.94
N THR A 191 11.94 -15.16 -24.46
CA THR A 191 11.90 -16.20 -23.43
C THR A 191 12.55 -17.49 -23.91
N THR A 192 12.31 -17.87 -25.17
CA THR A 192 12.95 -19.05 -25.79
C THR A 192 14.47 -18.88 -25.87
N LEU A 193 14.93 -17.70 -26.28
CA LEU A 193 16.36 -17.40 -26.39
C LEU A 193 17.06 -17.40 -25.02
N MET A 194 16.43 -16.85 -23.98
CA MET A 194 16.96 -16.90 -22.62
C MET A 194 17.09 -18.34 -22.09
N THR A 195 16.17 -19.24 -22.45
CA THR A 195 16.25 -20.65 -22.07
C THR A 195 17.23 -21.48 -22.89
N SER A 196 17.56 -21.07 -24.13
CA SER A 196 18.49 -21.80 -25.00
C SER A 196 19.98 -21.52 -24.74
N VAL A 197 20.29 -20.51 -23.91
CA VAL A 197 21.67 -20.09 -23.57
C VAL A 197 22.14 -20.74 -22.25
N THR A 198 21.33 -21.64 -21.67
CA THR A 198 21.69 -22.46 -20.50
C THR A 198 21.85 -23.91 -20.93
#